data_AF-A0A5K1A8R4-F1
#
_entry.id   AF-A0A5K1A8R4-F1
#
_cell.length_a   1.000
_cell.length_b   1.000
_cell.length_c   1.000
_cell.angle_alpha   90.00
_cell.angle_beta   90.00
_cell.angle_gamma   90.00
#
_symmetry.space_group_name_H-M   'P 1'
#
loop_
_entity.id
_entity.type
_entity.pdbx_description
1 polymer ?
#
loop_
_entity_poly.entity_id
_entity_poly.type
_entity_poly.pdbx_seq_one_letter_code
_entity_poly.pdbx_strand_id
1 'polypeptide(L)'
;GIWELVLEFLMHPNHRLHETATCLINSYFSTSSKQLGLKESKSNQEFPLLLKPSRLFAVASSLCCQLEAHPAGPNYTPCNTIVENLVFSICGLYSFAKHNCDQKLHEYWSSLAALDHMLILKFLELLGAKKEKNVLICLGNENLEEDVASLLVVPLLKKLGDVVLQSPNLEQ
;
A
#
# COMPACT_ATOMS: atom_id res chain seq x y z
N GLY A 1 12.35 5.08 12.05
CA GLY A 1 11.73 4.19 13.04
C GLY A 1 11.83 2.75 12.56
N ILE A 2 11.34 1.78 13.35
CA ILE A 2 11.44 0.34 13.02
C ILE A 2 10.72 0.02 11.70
N TRP A 3 9.63 0.71 11.39
CA TRP A 3 8.82 0.43 10.19
C TRP A 3 9.41 0.99 8.90
N GLU A 4 10.14 2.10 8.96
CA GLU A 4 10.93 2.56 7.83
C GLU A 4 11.95 1.51 7.42
N LEU A 5 12.62 0.87 8.39
CA LEU A 5 13.55 -0.23 8.13
C LEU A 5 12.84 -1.45 7.53
N VAL A 6 11.62 -1.79 8.00
CA VAL A 6 10.83 -2.88 7.42
C VAL A 6 10.46 -2.58 5.96
N LEU A 7 10.03 -1.36 5.64
CA LEU A 7 9.72 -0.94 4.27
C LEU A 7 10.96 -0.87 3.38
N GLU A 8 12.11 -0.50 3.93
CA GLU A 8 13.39 -0.55 3.23
C GLU A 8 13.81 -2.01 2.95
N PHE A 9 13.64 -2.91 3.92
CA PHE A 9 13.94 -4.33 3.76
C PHE A 9 13.02 -5.02 2.74
N LEU A 10 11.74 -4.63 2.66
CA LEU A 10 10.83 -5.09 1.61
C LEU A 10 11.36 -4.78 0.20
N MET A 11 12.06 -3.66 0.03
CA MET A 11 12.62 -3.25 -1.26
C MET A 11 14.10 -3.59 -1.42
N HIS A 12 14.68 -4.35 -0.48
CA HIS A 12 16.09 -4.65 -0.49
C HIS A 12 16.40 -5.76 -1.52
N PRO A 13 17.50 -5.66 -2.29
CA PRO A 13 17.89 -6.70 -3.26
C PRO A 13 18.26 -8.05 -2.63
N ASN A 14 18.26 -8.15 -1.30
CA ASN A 14 18.63 -9.38 -0.60
C ASN A 14 17.37 -10.18 -0.33
N HIS A 15 17.29 -11.37 -0.92
CA HIS A 15 16.14 -12.26 -0.82
C HIS A 15 15.68 -12.48 0.63
N ARG A 16 16.63 -12.77 1.53
CA ARG A 16 16.33 -13.10 2.93
C ARG A 16 15.78 -11.90 3.70
N LEU A 17 16.23 -10.69 3.36
CA LEU A 17 15.75 -9.47 4.01
C LEU A 17 14.32 -9.16 3.61
N HIS A 18 13.99 -9.25 2.31
CA HIS A 18 12.61 -9.02 1.88
C HIS A 18 11.67 -10.13 2.39
N GLU A 19 12.07 -11.41 2.37
CA GLU A 19 11.25 -12.51 2.92
C GLU A 19 10.95 -12.31 4.41
N THR A 20 11.98 -11.93 5.19
CA THR A 20 11.81 -11.65 6.62
C THR A 20 10.86 -10.48 6.83
N ALA A 21 10.99 -9.40 6.05
CA ALA A 21 10.09 -8.25 6.12
C ALA A 21 8.64 -8.62 5.76
N THR A 22 8.44 -9.42 4.72
CA THR A 22 7.12 -9.93 4.30
C THR A 22 6.47 -10.80 5.39
N CYS A 23 7.24 -11.68 6.03
CA CYS A 23 6.77 -12.50 7.16
C CYS A 23 6.42 -11.66 8.40
N LEU A 24 7.22 -10.64 8.72
CA LEU A 24 6.94 -9.72 9.82
C LEU A 24 5.64 -8.95 9.59
N ILE A 25 5.43 -8.45 8.38
CA ILE A 25 4.19 -7.76 8.00
C ILE A 25 2.99 -8.69 8.11
N ASN A 26 3.11 -9.92 7.61
CA ASN A 26 2.00 -10.88 7.70
C ASN A 26 1.64 -11.23 9.14
N SER A 27 2.65 -11.41 9.99
CA SER A 27 2.45 -11.65 11.43
C SER A 27 1.74 -10.47 12.09
N TYR A 28 2.09 -9.25 11.70
CA TYR A 28 1.44 -8.04 12.19
C TYR A 28 -0.01 -7.92 11.70
N PHE A 29 -0.27 -8.12 10.41
CA PHE A 29 -1.61 -8.08 9.83
C PHE A 29 -2.52 -9.15 10.43
N SER A 30 -2.00 -10.36 10.61
CA SER A 30 -2.71 -11.47 11.27
C SER A 30 -3.10 -11.12 12.71
N THR A 31 -2.19 -10.50 13.46
CA THR A 31 -2.48 -10.04 14.83
C THR A 31 -3.50 -8.91 14.83
N SER A 32 -3.36 -7.95 13.92
CA SER A 32 -4.21 -6.78 13.82
C SER A 32 -5.63 -7.14 13.39
N SER A 33 -5.78 -8.06 12.44
CA SER A 33 -7.07 -8.59 11.97
C SER A 33 -7.84 -9.25 13.12
N LYS A 34 -7.16 -10.11 13.90
CA LYS A 34 -7.74 -10.75 15.09
C LYS A 34 -8.18 -9.72 16.14
N GLN A 35 -7.37 -8.67 16.35
CA GLN A 35 -7.71 -7.61 17.29
C GLN A 35 -8.85 -6.71 16.82
N LEU A 36 -8.96 -6.44 15.52
CA LEU A 36 -10.09 -5.69 14.94
C LEU A 36 -11.39 -6.47 15.04
N GLY A 37 -11.38 -7.78 14.72
CA GLY A 37 -12.56 -8.64 14.85
C GLY A 37 -13.07 -8.80 16.29
N LEU A 38 -12.24 -8.50 17.29
CA LEU A 38 -12.61 -8.48 18.72
C LEU A 38 -13.15 -7.11 19.19
N LYS A 39 -13.00 -6.04 18.40
CA LYS A 39 -13.18 -4.64 18.84
C LYS A 39 -14.28 -3.85 18.11
N GLU A 40 -15.16 -4.50 17.35
CA GLU A 40 -16.27 -3.88 16.58
C GLU A 40 -17.25 -2.95 17.35
N SER A 41 -16.99 -2.57 18.61
CA SER A 41 -17.93 -1.83 19.47
C SER A 41 -17.48 -0.46 19.99
N LYS A 42 -16.33 0.12 19.59
CA LYS A 42 -15.95 1.47 20.09
C LYS A 42 -15.33 2.38 19.02
N SER A 43 -16.10 3.39 18.63
CA SER A 43 -15.69 4.56 17.86
C SER A 43 -14.58 5.33 18.59
N ASN A 44 -13.61 5.85 17.83
CA ASN A 44 -12.33 6.45 18.25
C ASN A 44 -11.17 5.45 18.19
N GLN A 45 -10.87 4.94 17.00
CA GLN A 45 -9.78 4.00 16.81
C GLN A 45 -8.55 4.75 16.29
N GLU A 46 -7.59 5.02 17.18
CA GLU A 46 -6.21 5.21 16.75
C GLU A 46 -5.82 3.99 15.91
N PHE A 47 -5.48 4.20 14.64
CA PHE A 47 -5.00 3.11 13.81
C PHE A 47 -3.72 2.54 14.44
N PRO A 48 -3.67 1.22 14.74
CA PRO A 48 -2.40 0.53 14.95
C PRO A 48 -1.41 0.99 13.88
N LEU A 49 -0.15 1.21 14.25
CA LEU A 49 0.80 2.01 13.46
C LEU A 49 0.93 1.60 11.97
N LEU A 50 0.75 0.31 11.65
CA LEU A 50 0.82 -0.26 10.30
C LEU A 50 -0.51 -0.20 9.53
N LEU A 51 -1.62 0.12 10.20
CA LEU A 51 -2.93 0.39 9.59
C LEU A 51 -3.09 1.85 9.17
N LYS A 52 -2.05 2.68 9.35
CA LYS A 52 -2.02 4.02 8.75
C LYS A 52 -2.04 3.91 7.23
N PRO A 53 -2.83 4.75 6.52
CA PRO A 53 -2.95 4.68 5.06
C PRO A 53 -1.59 4.80 4.34
N SER A 54 -0.71 5.71 4.79
CA SER A 54 0.63 5.86 4.22
C SER A 54 1.44 4.55 4.24
N ARG A 55 1.33 3.77 5.33
CA ARG A 55 2.06 2.52 5.52
C ARG A 55 1.44 1.38 4.72
N LEU A 56 0.11 1.27 4.69
CA LEU A 56 -0.59 0.31 3.84
C LEU A 56 -0.25 0.56 2.36
N PHE A 57 -0.21 1.82 1.94
CA PHE A 57 0.19 2.21 0.59
C PHE A 57 1.63 1.81 0.28
N ALA A 58 2.56 2.07 1.19
CA ALA A 58 3.96 1.67 1.03
C ALA A 58 4.15 0.15 0.95
N VAL A 59 3.46 -0.62 1.80
CA VAL A 59 3.49 -2.09 1.77
C VAL A 59 2.93 -2.60 0.45
N ALA A 60 1.74 -2.17 0.06
CA ALA A 60 1.11 -2.60 -1.18
C ALA A 60 1.99 -2.27 -2.40
N SER A 61 2.53 -1.06 -2.45
CA SER A 61 3.42 -0.63 -3.53
C SER A 61 4.68 -1.50 -3.62
N SER A 62 5.29 -1.81 -2.47
CA SER A 62 6.48 -2.65 -2.40
C SER A 62 6.20 -4.06 -2.93
N LEU A 63 5.08 -4.64 -2.52
CA LEU A 63 4.68 -5.98 -2.94
C LEU A 63 4.32 -6.05 -4.43
N CYS A 64 3.67 -5.01 -4.99
CA CYS A 64 3.44 -4.92 -6.43
C CYS A 64 4.77 -4.94 -7.21
N CYS A 65 5.78 -4.18 -6.76
CA CYS A 65 7.11 -4.18 -7.38
C CYS A 65 7.84 -5.53 -7.21
N GLN A 66 7.66 -6.23 -6.08
CA GLN A 66 8.24 -7.55 -5.88
C GLN A 66 7.67 -8.58 -6.87
N LEU A 67 6.36 -8.54 -7.10
CA LEU A 67 5.70 -9.42 -8.08
C LEU A 67 6.16 -9.12 -9.51
N GLU A 68 6.36 -7.84 -9.86
CA GLU A 68 6.90 -7.44 -11.15
C GLU A 68 8.35 -7.92 -11.37
N ALA A 69 9.18 -7.83 -10.33
CA ALA A 69 10.59 -8.21 -10.41
C ALA A 69 10.83 -9.74 -10.45
N HIS A 70 9.85 -10.54 -10.01
CA HIS A 70 9.90 -12.00 -10.05
C HIS A 70 8.74 -12.54 -10.90
N PRO A 71 8.73 -12.28 -12.22
CA PRO A 71 7.66 -12.75 -13.08
C PRO A 71 7.60 -14.27 -13.03
N ALA A 72 6.38 -14.78 -13.00
CA ALA A 72 6.11 -16.17 -12.71
C ALA A 72 6.86 -17.12 -13.66
N GLY A 73 7.97 -17.71 -13.20
CA GLY A 73 8.55 -18.89 -13.83
C GLY A 73 7.60 -20.09 -13.64
N PRO A 74 7.81 -21.20 -14.36
CA PRO A 74 6.95 -22.40 -14.29
C PRO A 74 6.83 -23.01 -12.88
N ASN A 75 7.65 -22.59 -11.91
CA ASN A 75 7.61 -22.99 -10.50
C ASN A 75 7.37 -21.81 -9.54
N TYR A 76 7.04 -20.62 -10.04
CA TYR A 76 6.77 -19.45 -9.22
C TYR A 76 5.28 -19.32 -8.97
N THR A 77 4.85 -19.91 -7.87
CA THR A 77 3.60 -19.49 -7.23
C THR A 77 3.95 -18.27 -6.39
N PRO A 78 3.28 -17.10 -6.56
CA PRO A 78 3.42 -16.01 -5.61
C PRO A 78 3.28 -16.59 -4.20
N CYS A 79 4.24 -16.32 -3.32
CA CYS A 79 4.14 -16.80 -1.95
C CYS A 79 2.76 -16.38 -1.42
N ASN A 80 1.95 -17.31 -0.94
CA ASN A 80 0.56 -17.04 -0.50
C ASN A 80 0.48 -15.81 0.42
N THR A 81 1.54 -15.61 1.22
CA THR A 81 1.74 -14.45 2.09
C THR A 81 1.83 -13.09 1.37
N ILE A 82 2.43 -13.00 0.19
CA ILE A 82 2.49 -11.76 -0.61
C ILE A 82 1.08 -11.36 -1.04
N VAL A 83 0.30 -12.32 -1.55
CA VAL A 83 -1.08 -12.09 -1.99
C VAL A 83 -1.96 -11.70 -0.81
N GLU A 84 -1.87 -12.42 0.31
CA GLU A 84 -2.59 -12.09 1.55
C GLU A 84 -2.27 -10.66 2.03
N ASN A 85 -0.99 -10.29 2.08
CA ASN A 85 -0.56 -8.95 2.49
C ASN A 85 -1.02 -7.86 1.50
N LEU A 86 -1.03 -8.14 0.20
CA LEU A 86 -1.55 -7.22 -0.83
C LEU A 86 -3.04 -6.99 -0.66
N VAL A 87 -3.82 -8.07 -0.56
CA VAL A 87 -5.28 -7.99 -0.34
C VAL A 87 -5.57 -7.22 0.94
N PHE A 88 -4.89 -7.54 2.03
CA PHE A 88 -5.07 -6.83 3.30
C PHE A 88 -4.77 -5.34 3.17
N SER A 89 -3.66 -4.97 2.51
CA SER A 89 -3.24 -3.59 2.38
C SER A 89 -4.17 -2.78 1.48
N ILE A 90 -4.55 -3.31 0.32
CA ILE A 90 -5.44 -2.64 -0.64
C ILE A 90 -6.85 -2.51 -0.05
N CYS A 91 -7.39 -3.56 0.57
CA CYS A 91 -8.70 -3.50 1.22
C CYS A 91 -8.71 -2.55 2.42
N GLY A 92 -7.61 -2.46 3.18
CA GLY A 92 -7.44 -1.49 4.25
C GLY A 92 -7.46 -0.04 3.73
N LEU A 93 -6.74 0.23 2.64
CA LEU A 93 -6.74 1.54 1.97
C LEU A 93 -8.11 1.90 1.40
N TYR A 94 -8.77 0.95 0.74
CA TYR A 94 -10.09 1.17 0.18
C TYR A 94 -11.12 1.43 1.27
N SER A 95 -11.10 0.66 2.37
CA SER A 95 -11.95 0.90 3.53
C SER A 95 -11.68 2.28 4.14
N PHE A 96 -10.41 2.66 4.30
CA PHE A 96 -10.04 3.99 4.77
C PHE A 96 -10.61 5.09 3.87
N ALA A 97 -10.41 5.00 2.55
CA ALA A 97 -10.91 5.98 1.61
C ALA A 97 -12.44 6.07 1.62
N LYS A 98 -13.13 4.93 1.74
CA LYS A 98 -14.59 4.86 1.85
C LYS A 98 -15.11 5.51 3.13
N HIS A 99 -14.44 5.31 4.27
CA HIS A 99 -14.82 5.94 5.54
C HIS A 99 -14.55 7.44 5.58
N ASN A 100 -13.69 7.94 4.69
CA ASN A 100 -13.35 9.36 4.56
C ASN A 100 -13.79 9.91 3.20
N CYS A 101 -14.88 9.36 2.62
CA CYS A 101 -15.34 9.76 1.29
C CYS A 101 -15.76 11.23 1.19
N ASP A 102 -16.20 11.80 2.32
CA ASP A 102 -16.60 13.21 2.40
C ASP A 102 -15.40 14.14 2.69
N GLN A 103 -14.25 13.58 3.06
CA GLN A 103 -13.03 14.35 3.32
C GLN A 103 -12.41 14.77 2.00
N LYS A 104 -12.26 16.08 1.80
CA LYS A 104 -11.57 16.60 0.62
C LYS A 104 -10.12 16.14 0.62
N LEU A 105 -9.60 15.82 -0.55
CA LEU A 105 -8.22 15.38 -0.70
C LEU A 105 -7.20 16.38 -0.12
N HIS A 106 -7.42 17.68 -0.28
CA HIS A 106 -6.59 18.71 0.36
C HIS A 106 -6.60 18.60 1.90
N GLU A 107 -7.75 18.33 2.52
CA GLU A 107 -7.86 18.19 3.97
C GLU A 107 -7.14 16.94 4.46
N TYR A 108 -7.29 15.83 3.74
CA TYR A 108 -6.52 14.61 4.00
C TYR A 108 -5.03 14.89 3.90
N TRP A 109 -4.58 15.43 2.77
CA TRP A 109 -3.18 15.68 2.49
C TRP A 109 -2.57 16.61 3.54
N SER A 110 -3.19 17.75 3.83
CA SER A 110 -2.71 18.73 4.80
C SER A 110 -2.70 18.21 6.25
N SER A 111 -3.49 17.18 6.57
CA SER A 111 -3.50 16.55 7.92
C SER A 111 -2.35 15.57 8.16
N LEU A 112 -1.65 15.13 7.11
CA LEU A 112 -0.58 14.15 7.24
C LEU A 112 0.68 14.74 7.86
N ALA A 113 1.41 13.92 8.61
CA ALA A 113 2.74 14.27 9.06
C ALA A 113 3.72 14.30 7.87
N ALA A 114 4.78 15.11 7.96
CA ALA A 114 5.79 15.24 6.90
C ALA A 114 6.40 13.90 6.46
N LEU A 115 6.57 12.96 7.40
CA LEU A 115 7.04 11.60 7.09
C LEU A 115 6.04 10.82 6.21
N ASP A 116 4.73 10.99 6.46
CA ASP A 116 3.68 10.32 5.70
C ASP A 116 3.57 10.90 4.29
N HIS A 117 3.75 12.22 4.12
CA HIS A 117 3.88 12.86 2.80
C HIS A 117 5.03 12.26 1.99
N MET A 118 6.23 12.25 2.57
CA MET A 118 7.43 11.74 1.89
C MET A 118 7.26 10.28 1.49
N LEU A 119 6.61 9.48 2.34
CA LEU A 119 6.39 8.07 2.06
C LEU A 119 5.46 7.87 0.85
N ILE A 120 4.31 8.55 0.82
CA ILE A 120 3.36 8.45 -0.28
C ILE A 120 4.01 8.88 -1.60
N LEU A 121 4.70 10.03 -1.60
CA LEU A 121 5.38 10.53 -2.81
C LEU A 121 6.47 9.57 -3.30
N LYS A 122 7.26 9.00 -2.38
CA LYS A 122 8.30 8.01 -2.71
C LYS A 122 7.71 6.78 -3.38
N PHE A 123 6.61 6.25 -2.83
CA PHE A 123 6.02 5.02 -3.35
C PHE A 123 5.19 5.24 -4.62
N LEU A 124 4.59 6.43 -4.82
CA LEU A 124 4.00 6.79 -6.12
C LEU A 124 5.05 6.85 -7.23
N GLU A 125 6.23 7.40 -6.93
CA GLU A 125 7.36 7.38 -7.86
C GLU A 125 7.82 5.96 -8.19
N LEU A 126 7.92 5.11 -7.17
CA LEU A 126 8.27 3.70 -7.36
C LEU A 126 7.25 2.96 -8.25
N LEU A 127 5.96 3.25 -8.10
CA LEU A 127 4.90 2.69 -8.95
C LEU A 127 4.89 3.25 -10.39
N GLY A 128 5.63 4.32 -10.67
CA GLY A 128 5.56 5.05 -11.93
C GLY A 128 4.33 5.97 -12.05
N ALA A 129 3.60 6.20 -10.96
CA ALA A 129 2.37 7.00 -10.88
C ALA A 129 2.69 8.51 -10.83
N LYS A 130 3.35 9.02 -11.88
CA LYS A 130 3.81 10.42 -11.96
C LYS A 130 2.67 11.43 -11.94
N LYS A 131 1.52 11.09 -12.54
CA LYS A 131 0.35 11.98 -12.56
C LYS A 131 -0.16 12.22 -11.14
N GLU A 132 -0.39 11.13 -10.41
CA GLU A 132 -0.89 11.13 -9.04
C GLU A 132 0.11 11.81 -8.09
N LYS A 133 1.42 11.58 -8.28
CA LYS A 133 2.48 12.31 -7.56
C LYS A 133 2.41 13.83 -7.81
N ASN A 134 2.25 14.24 -9.06
CA ASN A 134 2.18 15.67 -9.43
C ASN A 134 0.93 16.34 -8.86
N VAL A 135 -0.22 15.65 -8.89
CA VAL A 135 -1.45 16.13 -8.24
C VAL A 135 -1.18 16.44 -6.77
N LEU A 136 -0.57 15.51 -6.02
CA LEU A 136 -0.27 15.71 -4.60
C LEU A 136 0.70 16.86 -4.32
N ILE A 137 1.68 17.07 -5.20
CA ILE A 137 2.61 18.21 -5.11
C ILE A 137 1.86 19.54 -5.36
N CYS A 138 0.92 19.55 -6.30
CA CYS A 138 0.16 20.74 -6.68
C CYS A 138 -1.02 21.07 -5.75
N LEU A 139 -1.48 20.14 -4.91
CA LEU A 139 -2.57 20.36 -3.94
C LEU A 139 -2.30 21.52 -2.96
N GLY A 140 -1.05 21.95 -2.80
CA GLY A 140 -0.74 23.16 -2.04
C GLY A 140 -1.25 24.46 -2.69
N ASN A 141 -1.62 24.43 -3.97
CA ASN A 141 -1.93 25.62 -4.78
C ASN A 141 -3.34 25.62 -5.42
N GLU A 142 -4.01 24.47 -5.57
CA GLU A 142 -5.30 24.36 -6.29
C GLU A 142 -6.28 23.37 -5.63
N ASN A 143 -7.58 23.72 -5.65
CA ASN A 143 -8.66 22.81 -5.26
C ASN A 143 -8.94 21.83 -6.41
N LEU A 144 -8.31 20.65 -6.38
CA LEU A 144 -8.58 19.56 -7.31
C LEU A 144 -9.71 18.67 -6.76
N GLU A 145 -10.70 18.33 -7.60
CA GLU A 145 -11.81 17.41 -7.28
C GLU A 145 -11.39 15.93 -7.36
N GLU A 146 -10.17 15.60 -6.91
CA GLU A 146 -9.75 14.20 -6.77
C GLU A 146 -10.07 13.69 -5.36
N ASP A 147 -10.31 12.39 -5.23
CA ASP A 147 -10.59 11.74 -3.95
C ASP A 147 -9.37 10.94 -3.45
N VAL A 148 -9.42 10.48 -2.20
CA VAL A 148 -8.30 9.73 -1.61
C VAL A 148 -8.08 8.37 -2.29
N ALA A 149 -9.15 7.74 -2.80
CA ALA A 149 -9.06 6.44 -3.48
C ALA A 149 -8.38 6.56 -4.85
N SER A 150 -8.64 7.63 -5.60
CA SER A 150 -8.03 7.88 -6.91
C SER A 150 -6.51 8.01 -6.84
N LEU A 151 -5.96 8.42 -5.69
CA LEU A 151 -4.53 8.56 -5.47
C LEU A 151 -3.86 7.38 -4.77
N LEU A 152 -4.55 6.71 -3.85
CA LEU A 152 -3.93 5.65 -3.06
C LEU A 152 -4.30 4.25 -3.53
N VAL A 153 -5.48 4.04 -4.09
CA VAL A 153 -5.97 2.70 -4.47
C VAL A 153 -5.80 2.46 -5.96
N VAL A 154 -6.20 3.43 -6.80
CA VAL A 154 -6.17 3.28 -8.26
C VAL A 154 -4.77 2.99 -8.80
N PRO A 155 -3.68 3.66 -8.36
CA PRO A 155 -2.34 3.36 -8.85
C PRO A 155 -1.88 1.94 -8.51
N LEU A 156 -2.27 1.41 -7.36
CA LEU A 156 -1.97 0.04 -6.95
C LEU A 156 -2.69 -0.97 -7.85
N LEU A 157 -3.98 -0.75 -8.12
CA LEU A 157 -4.76 -1.64 -8.98
C LEU A 157 -4.26 -1.61 -10.43
N LYS A 158 -3.88 -0.44 -10.96
CA LYS A 158 -3.24 -0.31 -12.27
C LYS A 158 -1.95 -1.12 -12.32
N LYS A 159 -1.05 -0.91 -11.34
CA LYS A 159 0.23 -1.62 -11.28
C LYS A 159 0.05 -3.13 -11.18
N LEU A 160 -0.89 -3.59 -10.36
CA LEU A 160 -1.20 -5.02 -10.23
C LEU A 160 -1.75 -5.59 -11.55
N GLY A 161 -2.63 -4.84 -12.24
CA GLY A 161 -3.11 -5.19 -13.57
C GLY A 161 -1.98 -5.36 -14.57
N ASP A 162 -1.03 -4.43 -14.60
CA ASP A 162 0.16 -4.50 -15.46
C ASP A 162 1.00 -5.76 -15.18
N VAL A 163 1.22 -6.09 -13.89
CA VAL A 163 1.97 -7.29 -13.48
C VAL A 163 1.27 -8.58 -13.91
N VAL A 164 -0.05 -8.64 -13.77
CA VAL A 164 -0.84 -9.80 -14.20
C VAL A 164 -0.80 -9.95 -15.73
N LEU A 165 -0.94 -8.85 -16.47
CA LEU A 165 -0.90 -8.86 -17.94
C LEU A 165 0.48 -9.24 -18.50
N GLN A 166 1.56 -8.92 -17.78
CA GLN A 166 2.93 -9.30 -18.15
C GLN A 166 3.29 -10.73 -17.75
N SER A 167 2.48 -11.40 -16.92
CA SER A 167 2.68 -12.81 -16.55
C SER A 167 2.22 -13.72 -17.70
N PRO A 168 3.12 -14.45 -18.38
CA PRO A 168 2.82 -15.04 -19.69
C PRO A 168 1.90 -16.28 -19.67
N ASN A 169 1.11 -16.55 -18.62
CA ASN A 169 0.22 -17.72 -18.58
C ASN A 169 -1.09 -17.44 -17.83
N LEU A 170 -2.14 -17.14 -18.59
CA LEU A 170 -3.55 -17.37 -18.20
C LEU A 170 -4.27 -18.31 -19.18
N GLU A 171 -3.53 -19.05 -20.01
CA GLU A 171 -4.06 -20.16 -20.78
C GLU A 171 -3.29 -21.43 -20.41
N GLN A 172 -3.87 -22.23 -19.51
CA GLN A 172 -3.90 -23.70 -19.54
C GLN A 172 -4.72 -24.26 -18.37
#